data_AF-A0A7S1FW98-F1
#
_entry.id   AF-A0A7S1FW98-F1
#
_cell.length_a   1.000
_cell.length_b   1.000
_cell.length_c   1.000
_cell.angle_alpha   90.00
_cell.angle_beta   90.00
_cell.angle_gamma   90.00
#
_symmetry.space_group_name_H-M   'P 1'
#
loop_
_entity.id
_entity.type
_entity.pdbx_description
1 polymer ?
#
loop_
_entity_poly.entity_id
_entity_poly.type
_entity_poly.pdbx_seq_one_letter_code
_entity_poly.pdbx_strand_id
1 'polypeptide(L)'
;MFDQKGKKKSWRNRVNYPITLSALILLIVLAEIYFDVIRLRRYKHISDVGDCSSVKERQSPPPFSTNLTYGFLHMAKVGGTEINGELAMHFERVCGNKGYSYDAHQANVRFNNSLAGHVVYQANDIIYKGKGKHWNRGHVPLDIMREIGFENCDYVALEEHWEEWPTIFRGWYRPLELHVPCRESVDLLMSACNYRLVKKFDCSATTDDEIKKEVDRCFRDFLKRFSINLLNLPDIRVKCFSSPSRMGDYLEYVGSRLQRKSFESKYVHRNTNPRRKRDRECVWKDDSYREKIKKYLMRHESGYFKFCDSCIGSKDDLLP
;
A
#
# COMPACT_ATOMS: atom_id res chain seq x y z
N MET A 1 -45.80 12.02 -58.55
CA MET A 1 -44.81 13.08 -58.79
C MET A 1 -43.61 12.78 -57.88
N PHE A 2 -42.52 12.27 -58.50
CA PHE A 2 -41.12 12.06 -58.05
C PHE A 2 -40.84 11.61 -56.60
N ASP A 3 -40.38 10.37 -56.33
CA ASP A 3 -39.02 9.79 -56.55
C ASP A 3 -37.89 10.54 -55.81
N GLN A 4 -37.35 9.93 -54.74
CA GLN A 4 -35.92 10.00 -54.39
C GLN A 4 -35.45 8.71 -53.71
N LYS A 5 -34.97 7.78 -54.54
CA LYS A 5 -34.09 6.66 -54.16
C LYS A 5 -32.72 7.16 -53.68
N GLY A 6 -32.43 7.00 -52.39
CA GLY A 6 -31.08 7.12 -51.83
C GLY A 6 -30.24 5.85 -52.06
N LYS A 7 -29.32 5.90 -53.03
CA LYS A 7 -28.38 4.82 -53.38
C LYS A 7 -27.33 4.58 -52.28
N LYS A 8 -27.29 3.36 -51.71
CA LYS A 8 -26.15 2.84 -50.94
C LYS A 8 -24.98 2.55 -51.90
N LYS A 9 -23.90 3.33 -51.83
CA LYS A 9 -22.61 3.02 -52.47
C LYS A 9 -21.91 1.90 -51.67
N SER A 10 -21.95 0.69 -52.22
CA SER A 10 -21.13 -0.45 -51.79
C SER A 10 -19.68 -0.24 -52.27
N TRP A 11 -18.77 -0.02 -51.33
CA TRP A 11 -17.32 -0.09 -51.55
C TRP A 11 -16.75 -1.16 -50.61
N ARG A 12 -16.70 -2.41 -51.08
CA ARG A 12 -15.86 -3.46 -50.50
C ARG A 12 -15.25 -4.31 -51.61
N ASN A 13 -14.31 -3.71 -52.35
CA ASN A 13 -13.27 -4.50 -53.00
C ASN A 13 -12.13 -4.67 -51.99
N ARG A 14 -12.24 -5.69 -51.12
CA ARG A 14 -11.08 -6.16 -50.34
C ARG A 14 -10.30 -7.10 -51.25
N VAL A 15 -9.19 -6.61 -51.77
CA VAL A 15 -8.18 -7.46 -52.41
C VAL A 15 -7.51 -8.24 -51.28
N ASN A 16 -7.93 -9.48 -51.07
CA ASN A 16 -7.26 -10.42 -50.18
C ASN A 16 -5.99 -10.88 -50.89
N TYR A 17 -4.87 -10.23 -50.60
CA TYR A 17 -3.57 -10.83 -50.87
C TYR A 17 -3.33 -11.88 -49.77
N PRO A 18 -3.23 -13.18 -50.10
CA PRO A 18 -2.82 -14.17 -49.12
C PRO A 18 -1.37 -13.85 -48.76
N ILE A 19 -1.16 -13.25 -47.59
CA ILE A 19 0.15 -13.22 -46.97
C ILE A 19 0.48 -14.68 -46.69
N THR A 20 1.43 -15.23 -47.45
CA THR A 20 1.86 -16.61 -47.25
C THR A 20 2.39 -16.75 -45.84
N LEU A 21 2.18 -17.91 -45.22
CA LEU A 21 2.68 -18.21 -43.87
C LEU A 21 4.19 -17.91 -43.74
N SER A 22 4.95 -18.08 -44.82
CA SER A 22 6.36 -17.71 -44.93
C SER A 22 6.64 -16.21 -44.77
N ALA A 23 5.80 -15.34 -45.33
CA ALA A 23 5.93 -13.89 -45.17
C ALA A 23 5.61 -13.44 -43.74
N LEU A 24 4.65 -14.11 -43.08
CA LEU A 24 4.33 -13.85 -41.67
C LEU A 24 5.48 -14.25 -40.74
N ILE A 25 6.08 -15.43 -40.95
CA ILE A 25 7.23 -15.91 -40.16
C ILE A 25 8.42 -14.97 -40.33
N LEU A 26 8.70 -14.51 -41.54
CA LEU A 26 9.78 -13.57 -41.80
C LEU A 26 9.56 -12.23 -41.06
N LEU A 27 8.33 -11.73 -41.03
CA LEU A 27 8.01 -10.50 -40.29
C LEU A 27 8.20 -10.65 -38.78
N ILE A 28 7.89 -11.81 -38.20
CA ILE A 28 8.12 -12.08 -36.77
C ILE A 28 9.63 -12.11 -36.46
N VAL A 29 10.42 -12.80 -37.28
CA VAL A 29 11.88 -12.88 -37.09
C VAL A 29 12.53 -11.50 -37.22
N LEU A 30 12.11 -10.70 -38.21
CA LEU A 30 12.62 -9.33 -38.37
C LEU A 30 12.23 -8.42 -37.21
N ALA A 31 11.04 -8.61 -36.61
CA ALA A 31 10.62 -7.86 -35.43
C ALA A 31 11.49 -8.18 -34.21
N GLU A 32 11.77 -9.47 -33.95
CA GLU A 32 12.65 -9.90 -32.85
C GLU A 32 14.07 -9.33 -33.00
N ILE A 33 14.67 -9.44 -34.19
CA ILE A 33 16.00 -8.87 -34.47
C ILE A 33 16.01 -7.35 -34.24
N TYR A 34 14.96 -6.65 -34.68
CA TYR A 34 14.84 -5.21 -34.48
C TYR A 34 14.75 -4.85 -32.98
N PHE A 35 13.99 -5.61 -32.19
CA PHE A 35 13.90 -5.42 -30.74
C PHE A 35 15.25 -5.65 -30.04
N ASP A 36 16.00 -6.68 -30.43
CA ASP A 36 17.33 -6.94 -29.89
C ASP A 36 18.33 -5.83 -30.21
N VAL A 37 18.31 -5.29 -31.43
CA VAL A 37 19.15 -4.14 -31.81
C VAL A 37 18.82 -2.89 -30.98
N ILE A 38 17.54 -2.62 -30.71
CA ILE A 38 17.13 -1.53 -29.82
C ILE A 38 17.62 -1.76 -28.38
N ARG A 39 17.52 -3.00 -27.88
CA ARG A 39 17.97 -3.37 -26.53
C ARG A 39 19.46 -3.15 -26.38
N LEU A 40 20.26 -3.58 -27.36
CA LEU A 40 21.71 -3.41 -27.38
C LEU A 40 22.12 -1.93 -27.48
N ARG A 41 21.42 -1.10 -28.26
CA ARG A 41 21.69 0.35 -28.31
C ARG A 41 21.40 1.05 -26.98
N ARG A 42 20.37 0.63 -26.24
CA ARG A 42 20.10 1.18 -24.90
C ARG A 42 21.18 0.79 -23.89
N TYR A 43 21.69 -0.43 -23.94
CA TYR A 43 22.80 -0.86 -23.09
C TYR A 43 24.07 -0.04 -23.32
N LYS A 44 24.40 0.26 -24.58
CA LYS A 44 25.60 1.04 -24.92
C LYS A 44 25.51 2.51 -24.48
N HIS A 45 24.32 3.10 -24.41
CA HIS A 45 24.15 4.46 -23.93
C HIS A 45 24.27 4.58 -22.39
N ILE A 46 24.09 3.48 -21.66
CA ILE A 46 24.22 3.47 -20.19
C ILE A 46 25.70 3.37 -19.76
N SER A 47 26.56 2.75 -20.60
CA SER A 47 27.99 2.58 -20.31
C SER A 47 28.85 3.85 -20.50
N ASP A 48 28.35 4.89 -21.18
CA ASP A 48 29.10 6.13 -21.44
C ASP A 48 28.84 7.24 -20.38
N VAL A 49 28.17 6.91 -19.27
CA VAL A 49 27.98 7.85 -18.16
C VAL A 49 29.22 7.85 -17.26
N GLY A 50 30.17 8.72 -17.61
CA GLY A 50 31.00 9.50 -16.68
C GLY A 50 31.81 8.74 -15.63
N ASP A 51 33.12 8.74 -15.83
CA ASP A 51 34.14 8.33 -14.87
C ASP A 51 34.04 9.12 -13.54
N CYS A 52 33.45 8.51 -12.50
CA CYS A 52 33.31 9.04 -11.14
C CYS A 52 34.57 8.85 -10.26
N SER A 53 35.77 8.85 -10.86
CA SER A 53 37.03 8.49 -10.19
C SER A 53 37.59 9.51 -9.17
N SER A 54 36.77 10.37 -8.56
CA SER A 54 37.27 11.31 -7.53
C SER A 54 36.39 11.49 -6.29
N VAL A 55 35.37 10.65 -6.09
CA VAL A 55 34.65 10.66 -4.81
C VAL A 55 35.53 9.97 -3.77
N LYS A 56 36.18 10.77 -2.92
CA LYS A 56 36.83 10.31 -1.69
C LYS A 56 35.92 9.29 -1.00
N GLU A 57 36.42 8.08 -0.84
CA GLU A 57 35.78 6.98 -0.13
C GLU A 57 35.43 7.46 1.29
N ARG A 58 34.21 7.99 1.46
CA ARG A 58 33.63 8.15 2.79
C ARG A 58 33.55 6.74 3.32
N GLN A 59 34.32 6.43 4.36
CA GLN A 59 34.13 5.25 5.18
C GLN A 59 32.64 5.14 5.44
N SER A 60 32.01 4.17 4.79
CA SER A 60 30.60 3.89 4.98
C SER A 60 30.43 3.61 6.47
N PRO A 61 29.44 4.24 7.14
CA PRO A 61 29.13 3.87 8.50
C PRO A 61 28.94 2.34 8.53
N PRO A 62 29.44 1.64 9.55
CA PRO A 62 29.36 0.20 9.63
C PRO A 62 27.90 -0.22 9.41
N PRO A 63 27.65 -1.30 8.65
CA PRO A 63 26.30 -1.68 8.30
C PRO A 63 25.52 -1.97 9.58
N PHE A 64 24.61 -1.05 9.93
CA PHE A 64 23.53 -1.29 10.88
C PHE A 64 22.53 -2.24 10.20
N SER A 65 22.96 -3.46 9.87
CA SER A 65 22.05 -4.50 9.40
C SER A 65 21.47 -5.16 10.63
N THR A 66 20.17 -4.97 10.84
CA THR A 66 19.48 -5.72 11.87
C THR A 66 19.36 -7.17 11.40
N ASN A 67 19.65 -8.12 12.28
CA ASN A 67 19.37 -9.56 12.06
C ASN A 67 17.85 -9.88 12.02
N LEU A 68 17.01 -8.85 11.93
CA LEU A 68 15.55 -8.90 12.02
C LEU A 68 14.98 -7.93 10.99
N THR A 69 13.97 -8.37 10.23
CA THR A 69 13.16 -7.46 9.42
C THR A 69 11.93 -7.05 10.23
N TYR A 70 11.61 -5.76 10.28
CA TYR A 70 10.38 -5.27 10.90
C TYR A 70 9.29 -5.14 9.83
N GLY A 71 8.21 -5.89 9.98
CA GLY A 71 7.02 -5.79 9.15
C GLY A 71 6.02 -4.84 9.79
N PHE A 72 5.28 -4.09 8.98
CA PHE A 72 4.12 -3.33 9.42
C PHE A 72 2.93 -3.65 8.54
N LEU A 73 1.91 -4.25 9.17
CA LEU A 73 0.65 -4.55 8.52
C LEU A 73 -0.15 -3.26 8.41
N HIS A 74 -0.16 -2.67 7.21
CA HIS A 74 -0.81 -1.39 6.97
C HIS A 74 -2.33 -1.57 6.86
N MET A 75 -2.98 -1.74 8.01
CA MET A 75 -4.44 -1.76 8.11
C MET A 75 -5.04 -0.44 7.62
N ALA A 76 -6.23 -0.49 7.05
CA ALA A 76 -6.90 0.73 6.65
C ALA A 76 -7.27 1.54 7.89
N LYS A 77 -7.07 2.86 7.83
CA LYS A 77 -7.60 3.84 8.80
C LYS A 77 -7.02 3.72 10.22
N VAL A 78 -5.77 3.30 10.34
CA VAL A 78 -5.01 3.26 11.60
C VAL A 78 -3.72 4.08 11.53
N GLY A 79 -3.67 5.11 10.68
CA GLY A 79 -2.50 5.99 10.57
C GLY A 79 -1.29 5.37 9.85
N GLY A 80 -1.45 4.25 9.15
CA GLY A 80 -0.31 3.58 8.51
C GLY A 80 0.37 4.37 7.38
N THR A 81 -0.34 5.34 6.77
CA THR A 81 0.26 6.24 5.78
C THR A 81 1.22 7.21 6.44
N GLU A 82 0.82 7.76 7.58
CA GLU A 82 1.62 8.64 8.42
C GLU A 82 2.81 7.88 9.01
N ILE A 83 2.60 6.69 9.58
CA ILE A 83 3.68 5.86 10.13
C ILE A 83 4.76 5.57 9.09
N ASN A 84 4.38 5.01 7.93
CA ASN A 84 5.37 4.69 6.89
C ASN A 84 6.02 5.95 6.31
N GLY A 85 5.25 7.04 6.19
CA GLY A 85 5.75 8.32 5.71
C GLY A 85 6.83 8.90 6.62
N GLU A 86 6.54 9.01 7.92
CA GLU A 86 7.50 9.47 8.93
C GLU A 86 8.76 8.60 8.91
N LEU A 87 8.62 7.27 8.96
CA LEU A 87 9.78 6.38 8.96
C LEU A 87 10.64 6.54 7.70
N ALA A 88 10.03 6.60 6.51
CA ALA A 88 10.77 6.75 5.25
C ALA A 88 11.49 8.11 5.12
N MET A 89 10.98 9.15 5.79
CA MET A 89 11.60 10.47 5.82
C MET A 89 12.82 10.55 6.74
N HIS A 90 12.88 9.70 7.77
CA HIS A 90 13.87 9.79 8.84
C HIS A 90 14.89 8.63 8.85
N PHE A 91 14.54 7.48 8.27
CA PHE A 91 15.37 6.27 8.32
C PHE A 91 15.70 5.70 6.93
N GLU A 92 16.88 5.09 6.81
CA GLU A 92 17.31 4.34 5.64
C GLU A 92 16.59 2.98 5.58
N ARG A 93 16.55 2.36 4.40
CA ARG A 93 16.05 0.98 4.21
C ARG A 93 14.61 0.75 4.67
N VAL A 94 13.80 1.81 4.67
CA VAL A 94 12.33 1.73 4.81
C VAL A 94 11.72 1.49 3.43
N CYS A 95 10.89 0.46 3.33
CA CYS A 95 10.22 0.04 2.10
C CYS A 95 8.72 -0.06 2.36
N GLY A 96 7.88 0.55 1.53
CA GLY A 96 6.45 0.45 1.79
C GLY A 96 5.55 1.08 0.74
N ASN A 97 4.29 0.63 0.74
CA ASN A 97 3.28 1.07 -0.21
C ASN A 97 2.97 2.57 -0.15
N LYS A 98 3.46 3.36 0.81
CA LYS A 98 3.22 4.83 0.87
C LYS A 98 4.48 5.68 0.97
N GLY A 99 5.63 5.08 0.71
CA GLY A 99 6.92 5.76 0.77
C GLY A 99 8.04 4.75 0.91
N TYR A 100 9.07 4.94 0.09
CA TYR A 100 10.36 4.32 0.25
C TYR A 100 11.35 5.36 0.75
N SER A 101 12.26 4.95 1.60
CA SER A 101 13.32 5.83 2.10
C SER A 101 14.11 6.51 0.98
N TYR A 102 14.40 5.79 -0.11
CA TYR A 102 15.25 6.32 -1.20
C TYR A 102 14.63 7.51 -1.96
N ASP A 103 13.29 7.60 -2.06
CA ASP A 103 12.59 8.68 -2.79
C ASP A 103 11.66 9.52 -1.91
N ALA A 104 11.60 9.23 -0.60
CA ALA A 104 10.70 9.86 0.35
C ALA A 104 10.77 11.38 0.28
N HIS A 105 11.99 11.94 0.22
CA HIS A 105 12.18 13.39 0.20
C HIS A 105 11.54 14.03 -1.04
N GLN A 106 11.84 13.51 -2.23
CA GLN A 106 11.29 14.06 -3.48
C GLN A 106 9.77 13.85 -3.54
N ALA A 107 9.26 12.71 -3.06
CA ALA A 107 7.82 12.48 -2.94
C ALA A 107 7.16 13.49 -1.99
N ASN A 108 7.80 13.81 -0.88
CA ASN A 108 7.34 14.78 0.10
C ASN A 108 7.35 16.21 -0.44
N VAL A 109 8.41 16.62 -1.16
CA VAL A 109 8.49 17.92 -1.85
C VAL A 109 7.39 18.05 -2.91
N ARG A 110 7.19 17.00 -3.73
CA ARG A 110 6.12 16.98 -4.74
C ARG A 110 4.73 17.12 -4.10
N PHE A 111 4.52 16.48 -2.97
CA PHE A 111 3.25 16.58 -2.23
C PHE A 111 3.04 17.97 -1.62
N ASN A 112 4.08 18.56 -1.03
CA ASN A 112 4.01 19.90 -0.46
C ASN A 112 3.67 20.97 -1.52
N ASN A 113 4.22 20.80 -2.72
CA ASN A 113 4.03 21.76 -3.82
C ASN A 113 2.72 21.58 -4.59
N SER A 114 1.96 20.50 -4.39
CA SER A 114 0.85 20.17 -5.30
C SER A 114 -0.42 20.99 -5.10
N LEU A 115 -0.49 21.90 -4.12
CA LEU A 115 -1.61 22.80 -3.75
C LEU A 115 -2.96 22.11 -3.41
N ALA A 116 -3.24 20.95 -4.01
CA ALA A 116 -4.33 20.05 -3.71
C ALA A 116 -3.72 18.83 -3.01
N GLY A 117 -3.88 18.75 -1.68
CA GLY A 117 -3.32 17.72 -0.78
C GLY A 117 -3.77 16.27 -1.01
N HIS A 118 -4.03 15.89 -2.27
CA HIS A 118 -4.49 14.57 -2.69
C HIS A 118 -3.73 14.01 -3.90
N VAL A 119 -2.94 14.81 -4.63
CA VAL A 119 -2.24 14.35 -5.83
C VAL A 119 -0.76 14.66 -5.70
N VAL A 120 0.08 13.63 -5.63
CA VAL A 120 1.50 13.81 -5.92
C VAL A 120 1.56 14.07 -7.43
N TYR A 121 2.02 15.26 -7.77
CA TYR A 121 2.33 15.79 -9.10
C TYR A 121 2.40 14.75 -10.24
N GLN A 122 1.85 15.09 -11.41
CA GLN A 122 1.83 14.29 -12.65
C GLN A 122 3.23 14.05 -13.23
N ALA A 123 4.14 13.46 -12.46
CA ALA A 123 5.36 12.92 -12.99
C ALA A 123 4.96 11.78 -13.93
N ASN A 124 5.42 11.78 -15.18
CA ASN A 124 5.25 10.66 -16.12
C ASN A 124 6.07 9.42 -15.69
N ASP A 125 6.26 9.22 -14.38
CA ASP A 125 6.97 8.09 -13.82
C ASP A 125 6.14 6.81 -13.97
N ILE A 126 6.83 5.68 -13.90
CA ILE A 126 6.25 4.33 -13.96
C ILE A 126 5.17 4.13 -12.89
N ILE A 127 5.29 4.80 -11.75
CA ILE A 127 4.34 4.75 -10.63
C ILE A 127 3.01 5.41 -11.01
N TYR A 128 3.03 6.49 -11.79
CA TYR A 128 1.86 7.24 -12.25
C TYR A 128 1.06 6.52 -13.35
N LYS A 129 1.70 5.67 -14.16
CA LYS A 129 1.00 4.97 -15.27
C LYS A 129 0.04 3.86 -14.79
N GLY A 130 0.25 3.30 -13.61
CA GLY A 130 -0.48 2.11 -13.13
C GLY A 130 -1.80 2.38 -12.39
N LYS A 131 -1.98 3.55 -11.76
CA LYS A 131 -3.20 3.87 -10.98
C LYS A 131 -3.70 5.26 -11.32
N GLY A 132 -5.00 5.37 -11.65
CA GLY A 132 -5.62 6.61 -12.15
C GLY A 132 -5.30 7.87 -11.33
N LYS A 133 -5.33 9.02 -12.00
CA LYS A 133 -4.81 10.34 -11.57
C LYS A 133 -5.12 10.82 -10.14
N HIS A 134 -6.12 10.26 -9.46
CA HIS A 134 -6.63 10.72 -8.16
C HIS A 134 -6.12 9.91 -6.95
N TRP A 135 -5.30 8.88 -7.15
CA TRP A 135 -4.91 7.96 -6.08
C TRP A 135 -3.41 7.79 -5.87
N ASN A 136 -2.58 8.49 -6.66
CA ASN A 136 -1.13 8.43 -6.51
C ASN A 136 -0.66 9.34 -5.35
N ARG A 137 -0.63 8.75 -4.14
CA ARG A 137 -0.12 9.37 -2.91
C ARG A 137 1.31 8.92 -2.61
N GLY A 138 2.14 8.85 -3.65
CA GLY A 138 3.44 8.16 -3.57
C GLY A 138 3.25 6.68 -3.28
N HIS A 139 2.19 6.10 -3.86
CA HIS A 139 1.89 4.70 -3.63
C HIS A 139 2.65 3.84 -4.62
N VAL A 140 3.54 2.99 -4.11
CA VAL A 140 4.27 2.02 -4.92
C VAL A 140 3.42 0.75 -5.04
N PRO A 141 3.01 0.35 -6.25
CA PRO A 141 2.31 -0.92 -6.50
C PRO A 141 3.16 -2.13 -6.09
N LEU A 142 2.52 -3.20 -5.57
CA LEU A 142 3.21 -4.37 -5.05
C LEU A 142 4.11 -5.08 -6.08
N ASP A 143 3.70 -5.13 -7.35
CA ASP A 143 4.50 -5.69 -8.45
C ASP A 143 5.83 -4.94 -8.62
N ILE A 144 5.80 -3.61 -8.55
CA ILE A 144 7.02 -2.78 -8.56
C ILE A 144 7.84 -3.02 -7.29
N MET A 145 7.18 -3.12 -6.12
CA MET A 145 7.89 -3.42 -4.86
C MET A 145 8.62 -4.77 -4.92
N ARG A 146 7.99 -5.79 -5.51
CA ARG A 146 8.60 -7.11 -5.74
C ARG A 146 9.74 -7.08 -6.76
N GLU A 147 9.62 -6.27 -7.81
CA GLU A 147 10.70 -6.07 -8.78
C GLU A 147 11.91 -5.39 -8.14
N ILE A 148 11.70 -4.38 -7.29
CA ILE A 148 12.76 -3.71 -6.52
C ILE A 148 13.41 -4.67 -5.51
N GLY A 149 12.60 -5.53 -4.89
CA GLY A 149 13.03 -6.46 -3.86
C GLY A 149 12.90 -5.91 -2.43
N PHE A 150 13.11 -6.80 -1.46
CA PHE A 150 13.00 -6.50 -0.02
C PHE A 150 14.31 -6.77 0.75
N GLU A 151 15.36 -7.24 0.07
CA GLU A 151 16.62 -7.74 0.62
C GLU A 151 17.40 -6.64 1.34
N ASN A 152 17.23 -5.39 0.88
CA ASN A 152 17.87 -4.23 1.49
C ASN A 152 16.89 -3.42 2.36
N CYS A 153 15.78 -4.00 2.80
CA CYS A 153 14.81 -3.33 3.67
C CYS A 153 14.97 -3.80 5.12
N ASP A 154 15.06 -2.89 6.08
CA ASP A 154 14.99 -3.22 7.51
C ASP A 154 13.57 -3.07 8.05
N TYR A 155 12.76 -2.25 7.37
CA TYR A 155 11.35 -2.05 7.67
C TYR A 155 10.52 -2.16 6.40
N VAL A 156 9.47 -2.99 6.44
CA VAL A 156 8.56 -3.23 5.32
C VAL A 156 7.11 -2.96 5.73
N ALA A 157 6.46 -1.98 5.09
CA ALA A 157 5.05 -1.66 5.31
C ALA A 157 4.18 -2.02 4.09
N LEU A 158 3.37 -3.07 4.22
CA LEU A 158 2.50 -3.55 3.13
C LEU A 158 1.03 -3.20 3.39
N GLU A 159 0.41 -2.59 2.38
CA GLU A 159 -1.03 -2.27 2.29
C GLU A 159 -1.79 -3.34 1.49
N GLU A 160 -1.43 -4.60 1.67
CA GLU A 160 -1.87 -5.73 0.85
C GLU A 160 -2.58 -6.81 1.69
N HIS A 161 -3.14 -7.82 1.03
CA HIS A 161 -3.83 -8.92 1.70
C HIS A 161 -2.86 -9.77 2.55
N TRP A 162 -3.38 -10.47 3.55
CA TRP A 162 -2.54 -11.19 4.51
C TRP A 162 -1.71 -12.31 3.84
N GLU A 163 -2.21 -12.90 2.75
CA GLU A 163 -1.56 -13.96 1.97
C GLU A 163 -0.22 -13.53 1.35
N GLU A 164 -0.01 -12.23 1.21
CA GLU A 164 1.21 -11.67 0.63
C GLU A 164 2.41 -11.81 1.56
N TRP A 165 2.21 -11.70 2.88
CA TRP A 165 3.28 -11.83 3.87
C TRP A 165 4.00 -13.18 3.79
N PRO A 166 3.32 -14.35 3.85
CA PRO A 166 4.00 -15.63 3.65
C PRO A 166 4.49 -15.82 2.21
N THR A 167 3.89 -15.19 1.21
CA THR A 167 4.37 -15.32 -0.17
C THR A 167 5.73 -14.64 -0.35
N ILE A 168 5.92 -13.47 0.26
CA ILE A 168 7.15 -12.68 0.17
C ILE A 168 8.22 -13.20 1.13
N PHE A 169 7.83 -13.56 2.36
CA PHE A 169 8.79 -13.81 3.45
C PHE A 169 8.92 -15.29 3.87
N ARG A 170 8.30 -16.23 3.16
CA ARG A 170 8.55 -17.67 3.42
C ARG A 170 9.99 -18.02 3.04
N GLY A 171 10.73 -18.59 3.99
CA GLY A 171 12.14 -18.90 3.79
C GLY A 171 13.02 -17.63 3.67
N TRP A 172 12.53 -16.49 4.15
CA TRP A 172 13.33 -15.27 4.22
C TRP A 172 14.56 -15.49 5.09
N TYR A 173 15.71 -14.98 4.66
CA TYR A 173 16.99 -15.18 5.34
C TYR A 173 17.09 -14.44 6.68
N ARG A 174 16.11 -13.59 7.02
CA ARG A 174 15.96 -12.94 8.32
C ARG A 174 14.60 -13.29 8.92
N PRO A 175 14.49 -13.47 10.24
CA PRO A 175 13.19 -13.49 10.90
C PRO A 175 12.38 -12.22 10.60
N LEU A 176 11.05 -12.32 10.60
CA LEU A 176 10.14 -11.18 10.46
C LEU A 176 9.40 -10.95 11.79
N GLU A 177 9.47 -9.73 12.33
CA GLU A 177 8.58 -9.26 13.40
C GLU A 177 7.50 -8.37 12.78
N LEU A 178 6.27 -8.89 12.65
CA LEU A 178 5.16 -8.23 11.99
C LEU A 178 4.30 -7.46 13.01
N HIS A 179 4.31 -6.14 12.90
CA HIS A 179 3.58 -5.24 13.78
C HIS A 179 2.17 -4.97 13.23
N VAL A 180 1.17 -5.24 14.06
CA VAL A 180 -0.24 -5.05 13.75
C VAL A 180 -0.79 -3.87 14.56
N PRO A 181 -1.09 -2.74 13.91
CA PRO A 181 -1.74 -1.61 14.58
C PRO A 181 -3.17 -2.00 14.98
N CYS A 182 -3.50 -1.84 16.26
CA CYS A 182 -4.81 -2.16 16.84
C CYS A 182 -5.57 -0.90 17.19
N ARG A 183 -6.84 -0.82 16.77
CA ARG A 183 -7.73 0.30 17.04
C ARG A 183 -9.04 -0.20 17.63
N GLU A 184 -9.67 0.59 18.50
CA GLU A 184 -11.01 0.29 19.04
C GLU A 184 -11.98 -0.02 17.89
N SER A 185 -12.75 -1.10 18.04
CA SER A 185 -13.41 -1.77 16.92
C SER A 185 -14.50 -0.93 16.27
N VAL A 186 -15.32 -0.25 17.08
CA VAL A 186 -16.40 0.62 16.59
C VAL A 186 -15.82 1.90 16.01
N ASP A 187 -14.79 2.47 16.63
CA ASP A 187 -14.08 3.65 16.14
C ASP A 187 -13.41 3.40 14.78
N LEU A 188 -12.83 2.21 14.59
CA LEU A 188 -12.27 1.77 13.31
C LEU A 188 -13.38 1.60 12.25
N LEU A 189 -14.51 0.96 12.61
CA LEU A 189 -15.66 0.81 11.73
C LEU A 189 -16.15 2.16 11.21
N MET A 190 -16.42 3.11 12.11
CA MET A 190 -16.91 4.44 11.72
C MET A 190 -15.88 5.22 10.89
N SER A 191 -14.58 5.01 11.15
CA SER A 191 -13.52 5.58 10.32
C SER A 191 -13.47 5.00 8.91
N ALA A 192 -13.76 3.71 8.77
CA ALA A 192 -13.88 3.03 7.49
C ALA A 192 -15.14 3.50 6.74
N CYS A 193 -16.29 3.61 7.41
CA CYS A 193 -17.52 4.18 6.83
C CYS A 193 -17.28 5.59 6.27
N ASN A 194 -16.63 6.46 7.06
CA ASN A 194 -16.31 7.83 6.66
C ASN A 194 -15.38 7.88 5.43
N TYR A 195 -14.37 7.00 5.37
CA TYR A 195 -13.50 6.90 4.19
C TYR A 195 -14.26 6.44 2.94
N ARG A 196 -15.19 5.50 3.11
CA ARG A 196 -16.03 4.96 2.03
C ARG A 196 -17.18 5.88 1.63
N LEU A 197 -17.28 7.06 2.25
CA LEU A 197 -18.36 8.04 2.03
C LEU A 197 -19.75 7.42 2.27
N VAL A 198 -19.86 6.50 3.21
CA VAL A 198 -21.14 5.95 3.65
C VAL A 198 -21.89 7.05 4.37
N LYS A 199 -22.90 7.63 3.70
CA LYS A 199 -23.63 8.82 4.18
C LYS A 199 -24.33 8.62 5.52
N LYS A 200 -24.90 7.42 5.74
CA LYS A 200 -25.62 7.04 6.95
C LYS A 200 -25.37 5.57 7.24
N PHE A 201 -24.88 5.29 8.44
CA PHE A 201 -24.82 3.97 9.04
C PHE A 201 -26.15 3.71 9.72
N ASP A 202 -26.81 2.58 9.43
CA ASP A 202 -28.14 2.29 9.95
C ASP A 202 -28.09 1.63 11.32
N CYS A 203 -28.27 2.42 12.39
CA CYS A 203 -28.33 1.92 13.75
C CYS A 203 -29.67 1.27 14.15
N SER A 204 -30.61 1.14 13.21
CA SER A 204 -31.87 0.44 13.45
C SER A 204 -31.83 -1.04 13.09
N ALA A 205 -30.72 -1.52 12.49
CA ALA A 205 -30.49 -2.93 12.22
C ALA A 205 -30.63 -3.78 13.49
N THR A 206 -31.51 -4.79 13.47
CA THR A 206 -31.82 -5.60 14.66
C THR A 206 -31.29 -7.02 14.57
N THR A 207 -31.16 -7.54 13.35
CA THR A 207 -30.71 -8.91 13.08
C THR A 207 -29.21 -8.96 12.77
N ASP A 208 -28.56 -10.11 13.00
CA ASP A 208 -27.14 -10.30 12.71
C ASP A 208 -26.82 -10.08 11.22
N ASP A 209 -27.74 -10.42 10.30
CA ASP A 209 -27.58 -10.20 8.85
C ASP A 209 -27.67 -8.72 8.46
N GLU A 210 -28.57 -7.95 9.06
CA GLU A 210 -28.64 -6.50 8.85
C GLU A 210 -27.40 -5.80 9.38
N ILE A 211 -26.93 -6.19 10.57
CA ILE A 211 -25.68 -5.68 11.16
C ILE A 211 -24.50 -6.01 10.26
N LYS A 212 -24.40 -7.26 9.80
CA LYS A 212 -23.37 -7.69 8.84
C LYS A 212 -23.34 -6.80 7.60
N LYS A 213 -24.51 -6.57 7.00
CA LYS A 213 -24.64 -5.74 5.81
C LYS A 213 -24.13 -4.31 6.06
N GLU A 214 -24.46 -3.70 7.19
CA GLU A 214 -23.97 -2.36 7.54
C GLU A 214 -22.46 -2.32 7.78
N VAL A 215 -21.91 -3.34 8.45
CA VAL A 215 -20.47 -3.46 8.71
C VAL A 215 -19.68 -3.67 7.40
N ASP A 216 -20.14 -4.58 6.53
CA ASP A 216 -19.48 -4.92 5.26
C ASP A 216 -19.43 -3.73 4.30
N ARG A 217 -20.48 -2.89 4.29
CA ARG A 217 -20.53 -1.64 3.50
C ARG A 217 -19.37 -0.70 3.86
N CYS A 218 -18.89 -0.75 5.09
CA CYS A 218 -17.80 0.08 5.58
C CYS A 218 -16.42 -0.56 5.40
N PHE A 219 -16.28 -1.86 5.67
CA PHE A 219 -14.97 -2.52 5.64
C PHE A 219 -14.56 -3.06 4.28
N ARG A 220 -15.49 -3.44 3.40
CA ARG A 220 -15.21 -4.07 2.09
C ARG A 220 -14.05 -5.08 2.18
N ASP A 221 -12.87 -4.73 1.66
CA ASP A 221 -11.68 -5.59 1.60
C ASP A 221 -10.61 -5.22 2.65
N PHE A 222 -10.83 -4.21 3.49
CA PHE A 222 -9.83 -3.73 4.45
C PHE A 222 -9.43 -4.77 5.49
N LEU A 223 -10.38 -5.60 5.90
CA LEU A 223 -10.14 -6.65 6.88
C LEU A 223 -9.44 -7.89 6.29
N LYS A 224 -9.32 -7.99 4.95
CA LYS A 224 -8.56 -9.06 4.28
C LYS A 224 -7.04 -8.87 4.40
N ARG A 225 -6.59 -7.73 4.92
CA ARG A 225 -5.16 -7.45 5.17
C ARG A 225 -4.60 -8.23 6.35
N PHE A 226 -5.47 -8.70 7.25
CA PHE A 226 -5.11 -9.51 8.40
C PHE A 226 -5.87 -10.84 8.37
N SER A 227 -5.20 -11.88 8.84
CA SER A 227 -5.83 -13.15 9.18
C SER A 227 -5.17 -13.69 10.45
N ILE A 228 -5.97 -14.31 11.31
CA ILE A 228 -5.46 -15.02 12.50
C ILE A 228 -4.45 -16.11 12.13
N ASN A 229 -4.47 -16.60 10.88
CA ASN A 229 -3.50 -17.56 10.37
C ASN A 229 -2.07 -17.05 10.36
N LEU A 230 -1.86 -15.72 10.35
CA LEU A 230 -0.52 -15.13 10.46
C LEU A 230 0.20 -15.53 11.75
N LEU A 231 -0.54 -15.83 12.83
CA LEU A 231 0.02 -16.24 14.12
C LEU A 231 0.67 -17.62 14.09
N ASN A 232 0.33 -18.46 13.09
CA ASN A 232 0.79 -19.84 12.99
C ASN A 232 1.97 -20.00 12.01
N LEU A 233 2.48 -18.90 11.45
CA LEU A 233 3.57 -18.95 10.49
C LEU A 233 4.93 -18.96 11.23
N PRO A 234 5.80 -19.96 11.01
CA PRO A 234 7.01 -20.16 11.82
C PRO A 234 8.01 -19.01 11.72
N ASP A 235 8.08 -18.34 10.58
CA ASP A 235 9.06 -17.28 10.30
C ASP A 235 8.54 -15.87 10.61
N ILE A 236 7.29 -15.76 11.08
CA ILE A 236 6.62 -14.47 11.34
C ILE A 236 6.17 -14.41 12.80
N ARG A 237 6.80 -13.51 13.56
CA ARG A 237 6.37 -13.18 14.93
C ARG A 237 5.45 -11.98 14.88
N VAL A 238 4.17 -12.19 15.17
CA VAL A 238 3.17 -11.13 15.13
C VAL A 238 3.10 -10.44 16.49
N LYS A 239 3.17 -9.11 16.49
CA LYS A 239 3.00 -8.25 17.67
C LYS A 239 1.98 -7.16 17.39
N CYS A 240 1.47 -6.51 18.42
CA CYS A 240 0.52 -5.41 18.27
C CYS A 240 0.95 -4.14 18.98
N PHE A 241 0.23 -3.05 18.72
CA PHE A 241 0.29 -1.83 19.50
C PHE A 241 -0.99 -1.02 19.32
N SER A 242 -1.30 -0.14 20.27
CA SER A 242 -2.48 0.72 20.21
C SER A 242 -2.31 1.89 19.22
N SER A 243 -3.10 1.92 18.16
CA SER A 243 -3.13 2.99 17.14
C SER A 243 -4.52 3.61 17.01
N PRO A 244 -4.64 4.94 16.79
CA PRO A 244 -3.56 5.91 16.64
C PRO A 244 -3.01 6.49 17.95
N SER A 245 -3.53 6.06 19.11
CA SER A 245 -3.20 6.67 20.42
C SER A 245 -1.73 6.59 20.79
N ARG A 246 -1.01 5.53 20.40
CA ARG A 246 0.43 5.34 20.68
C ARG A 246 1.29 5.39 19.41
N MET A 247 0.87 6.16 18.41
CA MET A 247 1.63 6.28 17.15
C MET A 247 3.02 6.90 17.38
N GLY A 248 3.14 7.90 18.27
CA GLY A 248 4.42 8.52 18.62
C GLY A 248 5.38 7.52 19.26
N ASP A 249 4.93 6.84 20.31
CA ASP A 249 5.68 5.77 20.99
C ASP A 249 6.12 4.67 20.02
N TYR A 250 5.26 4.29 19.06
CA TYR A 250 5.61 3.30 18.04
C TYR A 250 6.72 3.80 17.10
N LEU A 251 6.65 5.07 16.67
CA LEU A 251 7.69 5.68 15.83
C LEU A 251 9.03 5.75 16.59
N GLU A 252 9.00 6.03 17.88
CA GLU A 252 10.20 6.00 18.73
C GLU A 252 10.75 4.58 18.87
N TYR A 253 9.88 3.60 19.17
CA TYR A 253 10.24 2.19 19.27
C TYR A 253 10.93 1.68 17.99
N VAL A 254 10.31 1.88 16.84
CA VAL A 254 10.89 1.43 15.56
C VAL A 254 12.11 2.28 15.22
N GLY A 255 12.05 3.59 15.44
CA GLY A 255 13.12 4.52 15.11
C GLY A 255 14.42 4.24 15.86
N SER A 256 14.35 3.76 17.10
CA SER A 256 15.55 3.37 17.87
C SER A 256 16.25 2.12 17.31
N ARG A 257 15.62 1.41 16.35
CA ARG A 257 16.10 0.16 15.76
C ARG A 257 16.51 0.30 14.30
N LEU A 258 16.16 1.42 13.66
CA LEU A 258 16.47 1.69 12.26
C LEU A 258 17.65 2.65 12.14
N GLN A 259 18.39 2.54 11.04
CA GLN A 259 19.45 3.47 10.73
C GLN A 259 18.88 4.83 10.30
N ARG A 260 19.28 5.91 10.96
CA ARG A 260 18.89 7.28 10.56
C ARG A 260 19.50 7.65 9.21
N LYS A 261 18.80 8.48 8.46
CA LYS A 261 19.29 9.01 7.18
C LYS A 261 20.39 10.02 7.41
N SER A 262 21.29 10.13 6.44
CA SER A 262 22.26 11.23 6.40
C SER A 262 21.58 12.59 6.16
N PHE A 263 20.41 12.58 5.50
CA PHE A 263 19.58 13.74 5.27
C PHE A 263 18.12 13.43 5.60
N GLU A 264 17.61 14.14 6.59
CA GLU A 264 16.23 14.02 7.06
C GLU A 264 15.45 15.28 6.70
N SER A 265 14.15 15.13 6.50
CA SER A 265 13.25 16.28 6.34
C SER A 265 11.91 16.00 6.98
N LYS A 266 11.23 17.07 7.38
CA LYS A 266 9.91 16.96 8.02
C LYS A 266 8.91 16.30 7.07
N TYR A 267 8.21 15.27 7.54
CA TYR A 267 7.11 14.67 6.80
C TYR A 267 5.94 15.67 6.63
N VAL A 268 5.35 15.72 5.44
CA VAL A 268 4.14 16.48 5.17
C VAL A 268 2.92 15.58 5.33
N HIS A 269 2.06 15.92 6.29
CA HIS A 269 0.83 15.19 6.59
C HIS A 269 -0.08 15.06 5.36
N ARG A 270 -0.59 13.84 5.13
CA ARG A 270 -1.42 13.51 3.97
C ARG A 270 -2.84 13.22 4.41
N ASN A 271 -3.72 14.22 4.37
CA ASN A 271 -5.11 14.00 4.78
C ASN A 271 -5.81 13.02 3.82
N THR A 272 -6.14 11.84 4.33
CA THR A 272 -6.75 10.76 3.52
C THR A 272 -8.27 10.72 3.59
N ASN A 273 -8.87 11.46 4.51
CA ASN A 273 -10.28 11.42 4.87
C ASN A 273 -10.87 12.82 5.11
N PRO A 274 -12.18 13.00 4.87
CA PRO A 274 -12.90 14.12 5.46
C PRO A 274 -12.93 14.01 6.99
N ARG A 275 -13.04 15.16 7.67
CA ARG A 275 -13.16 15.21 9.14
C ARG A 275 -14.46 14.52 9.57
N ARG A 276 -14.34 13.53 10.45
CA ARG A 276 -15.46 12.78 11.01
C ARG A 276 -16.27 13.65 11.99
N LYS A 277 -17.60 13.55 11.95
CA LYS A 277 -18.53 14.26 12.85
C LYS A 277 -19.16 13.27 13.83
N ARG A 278 -18.39 12.90 14.86
CA ARG A 278 -18.73 11.84 15.83
C ARG A 278 -20.08 12.08 16.52
N ASP A 279 -20.41 13.34 16.81
CA ASP A 279 -21.68 13.79 17.40
C ASP A 279 -22.92 13.44 16.56
N ARG A 280 -22.75 13.25 15.25
CA ARG A 280 -23.83 12.93 14.31
C ARG A 280 -23.98 11.44 14.02
N GLU A 281 -23.03 10.63 14.45
CA GLU A 281 -23.04 9.19 14.22
C GLU A 281 -23.92 8.51 15.28
N CYS A 282 -24.94 7.76 14.83
CA CYS A 282 -25.94 7.17 15.74
C CYS A 282 -25.35 6.13 16.70
N VAL A 283 -24.26 5.45 16.33
CA VAL A 283 -23.64 4.39 17.14
C VAL A 283 -23.09 4.92 18.48
N TRP A 284 -22.83 6.22 18.60
CA TRP A 284 -22.35 6.82 19.85
C TRP A 284 -23.48 7.26 20.79
N LYS A 285 -24.73 7.21 20.33
CA LYS A 285 -25.91 7.64 21.11
C LYS A 285 -26.62 6.48 21.79
N ASP A 286 -26.35 5.24 21.38
CA ASP A 286 -26.96 4.03 21.90
C ASP A 286 -25.86 3.03 22.27
N ASP A 287 -25.58 2.90 23.56
CA ASP A 287 -24.56 1.99 24.09
C ASP A 287 -24.94 0.52 23.86
N SER A 288 -26.24 0.18 23.92
CA SER A 288 -26.71 -1.19 23.68
C SER A 288 -26.44 -1.61 22.24
N TYR A 289 -26.73 -0.73 21.29
CA TYR A 289 -26.43 -0.96 19.89
C TYR A 289 -24.92 -1.01 19.62
N ARG A 290 -24.13 -0.14 20.26
CA ARG A 290 -22.66 -0.17 20.17
C ARG A 290 -22.10 -1.52 20.63
N GLU A 291 -22.59 -2.06 21.73
CA GLU A 291 -22.16 -3.37 22.23
C GLU A 291 -22.56 -4.52 21.29
N LYS A 292 -23.71 -4.43 20.61
CA LYS A 292 -24.09 -5.40 19.57
C LYS A 292 -23.08 -5.41 18.41
N ILE A 293 -22.69 -4.22 17.92
CA ILE A 293 -21.66 -4.11 16.88
C ILE A 293 -20.33 -4.66 17.38
N LYS A 294 -19.90 -4.30 18.59
CA LYS A 294 -18.65 -4.79 19.16
C LYS A 294 -18.62 -6.32 19.20
N LYS A 295 -19.69 -6.96 19.70
CA LYS A 295 -19.84 -8.42 19.71
C LYS A 295 -19.81 -9.03 18.31
N TYR A 296 -20.44 -8.38 17.33
CA TYR A 296 -20.37 -8.82 15.93
C TYR A 296 -18.93 -8.76 15.40
N LEU A 297 -18.22 -7.64 15.58
CA LEU A 297 -16.85 -7.44 15.11
C LEU A 297 -15.87 -8.43 15.74
N MET A 298 -16.06 -8.80 17.02
CA MET A 298 -15.25 -9.82 17.69
C MET A 298 -15.39 -11.23 17.08
N ARG A 299 -16.48 -11.49 16.35
CA ARG A 299 -16.74 -12.75 15.63
C ARG A 299 -16.37 -12.66 14.14
N HIS A 300 -15.83 -11.53 13.67
CA HIS A 300 -15.49 -11.34 12.26
C HIS A 300 -14.43 -12.36 11.80
N GLU A 301 -14.61 -12.89 10.59
CA GLU A 301 -13.82 -14.01 10.04
C GLU A 301 -12.31 -13.76 9.97
N SER A 302 -11.89 -12.50 9.77
CA SER A 302 -10.47 -12.14 9.77
C SER A 302 -9.77 -12.37 11.11
N GLY A 303 -10.53 -12.41 12.21
CA GLY A 303 -9.98 -12.51 13.57
C GLY A 303 -9.23 -11.26 14.05
N TYR A 304 -9.19 -10.18 13.27
CA TYR A 304 -8.42 -8.96 13.58
C TYR A 304 -8.80 -8.35 14.94
N PHE A 305 -10.11 -8.15 15.19
CA PHE A 305 -10.56 -7.55 16.44
C PHE A 305 -10.32 -8.46 17.64
N LYS A 306 -10.53 -9.77 17.46
CA LYS A 306 -10.23 -10.77 18.49
C LYS A 306 -8.75 -10.77 18.86
N PHE A 307 -7.87 -10.76 17.85
CA PHE A 307 -6.43 -10.67 18.06
C PHE A 307 -6.06 -9.39 18.81
N CYS A 308 -6.55 -8.23 18.36
CA CYS A 308 -6.24 -6.95 18.99
C CYS A 308 -6.70 -6.87 20.46
N ASP A 309 -7.89 -7.35 20.75
CA ASP A 309 -8.43 -7.39 22.12
C ASP A 309 -7.58 -8.26 23.05
N SER A 310 -7.10 -9.41 22.56
CA SER A 310 -6.21 -10.29 23.34
C SER A 310 -4.76 -9.84 23.41
N CYS A 311 -4.29 -9.07 22.42
CA CYS A 311 -2.88 -8.74 22.28
C CYS A 311 -2.51 -7.48 23.07
N ILE A 312 -3.38 -6.47 23.13
CA ILE A 312 -3.10 -5.25 23.89
C ILE A 312 -3.01 -5.57 25.39
N GLY A 313 -1.92 -5.14 26.02
CA GLY A 313 -1.55 -5.48 27.41
C GLY A 313 -0.97 -6.89 27.61
N SER A 314 -0.81 -7.67 26.54
CA SER A 314 -0.11 -8.96 26.59
C SER A 314 1.41 -8.80 26.43
N LYS A 315 2.16 -9.91 26.51
CA LYS A 315 3.60 -9.92 26.20
C LYS A 315 3.93 -9.56 24.74
N ASP A 316 2.94 -9.67 23.85
CA ASP A 316 3.08 -9.38 22.42
C ASP A 316 2.58 -7.97 22.08
N ASP A 317 2.16 -7.19 23.09
CA ASP A 317 2.03 -5.73 22.96
C ASP A 317 3.43 -5.12 22.94
N LEU A 318 3.76 -4.41 21.86
CA LEU A 318 5.02 -3.68 21.73
C LEU A 318 5.14 -2.57 22.76
N LEU A 319 3.98 -2.03 23.16
CA LEU A 319 3.86 -0.84 23.98
C LEU A 319 2.81 -1.15 25.08
N PRO A 320 3.17 -2.00 26.07
CA PRO A 320 2.28 -2.33 27.18
C PRO A 320 2.04 -1.14 28.12
#